data_AF-A0A3M4VPA4-F1
#
_entry.id   AF-A0A3M4VPA4-F1
#
_cell.length_a   1.000
_cell.length_b   1.000
_cell.length_c   1.000
_cell.angle_alpha   90.00
_cell.angle_beta   90.00
_cell.angle_gamma   90.00
#
_symmetry.space_group_name_H-M   'P 1'
#
loop_
_entity.id
_entity.type
_entity.pdbx_description
1 polymer ?
#
loop_
_entity_poly.entity_id
_entity_poly.type
_entity_poly.pdbx_seq_one_letter_code
_entity_poly.pdbx_strand_id
1 'polypeptide(L)'
;MLSKEKRALEVELREETVFLENYDKIVRAVDERYDVRGSDLSNLVMMYLTQKGTVSNHRRKQYRHMVQEEVFDYIEQVTQNLLGEQRQENQSSH
;
A
#
# COMPACT_ATOMS: atom_id res chain seq x y z
N MET A 1 3.01 22.93 29.86
CA MET A 1 1.96 21.99 29.45
C MET A 1 1.77 22.11 27.94
N LEU A 2 2.27 21.17 27.15
CA LEU A 2 1.97 21.11 25.71
C LEU A 2 0.66 20.35 25.54
N SER A 3 -0.36 21.04 25.01
CA SER A 3 -1.73 20.57 24.86
C SER A 3 -1.82 19.39 23.87
N LYS A 4 -2.82 18.53 24.09
CA LYS A 4 -3.11 17.31 23.31
C LYS A 4 -3.23 17.53 21.80
N GLU A 5 -3.38 18.77 21.34
CA GLU A 5 -3.52 19.15 19.93
C GLU A 5 -2.26 18.90 19.10
N LYS A 6 -1.05 19.08 19.67
CA LYS A 6 0.19 18.83 18.91
C LYS A 6 0.43 17.35 18.62
N ARG A 7 -0.05 16.46 19.49
CA ARG A 7 0.09 15.00 19.29
C ARG A 7 -0.83 14.49 18.18
N ALA A 8 -1.97 15.11 17.94
CA ALA A 8 -2.89 14.69 16.89
C ALA A 8 -2.32 14.98 15.48
N LEU A 9 -1.73 16.17 15.28
CA LEU A 9 -1.12 16.54 13.99
C LEU A 9 0.13 15.69 13.68
N GLU A 10 0.98 15.43 14.66
CA GLU A 10 2.19 14.60 14.44
C GLU A 10 1.86 13.16 14.09
N VAL A 11 0.75 12.61 14.63
CA VAL A 11 0.31 11.25 14.30
C VAL A 11 -0.28 11.19 12.89
N GLU A 12 -1.13 12.15 12.51
CA GLU A 12 -1.69 12.21 11.15
C GLU A 12 -0.60 12.35 10.07
N LEU A 13 0.40 13.23 10.27
CA LEU A 13 1.50 13.38 9.31
C LEU A 13 2.33 12.10 9.18
N ARG A 14 2.53 11.36 10.28
CA ARG A 14 3.33 10.14 10.26
C ARG A 14 2.61 9.02 9.52
N GLU A 15 1.30 8.88 9.73
CA GLU A 15 0.48 7.90 9.01
C GLU A 15 0.41 8.22 7.51
N GLU A 16 0.28 9.50 7.14
CA GLU A 16 0.27 9.94 5.75
C GLU A 16 1.62 9.72 5.06
N THR A 17 2.73 10.00 5.76
CA THR A 17 4.09 9.75 5.23
C THR A 17 4.29 8.26 4.97
N VAL A 18 3.93 7.41 5.94
CA VAL A 18 4.03 5.95 5.81
C VAL A 18 3.17 5.43 4.65
N PHE A 19 1.99 6.01 4.46
CA PHE A 19 1.11 5.66 3.35
C PHE A 19 1.77 5.99 2.00
N LEU A 20 2.30 7.20 1.84
CA LEU A 20 2.97 7.64 0.61
C LEU A 20 4.25 6.83 0.33
N GLU A 21 5.04 6.53 1.36
CA GLU A 21 6.21 5.67 1.22
C GLU A 21 5.84 4.26 0.77
N ASN A 22 4.81 3.66 1.35
CA ASN A 22 4.31 2.36 0.93
C ASN A 22 3.79 2.38 -0.50
N TYR A 23 3.05 3.43 -0.86
CA TYR A 23 2.54 3.64 -2.21
C TYR A 23 3.68 3.66 -3.24
N ASP A 24 4.68 4.52 -3.03
CA ASP A 24 5.82 4.64 -3.93
C ASP A 24 6.60 3.34 -4.05
N LYS A 25 6.81 2.63 -2.93
CA LYS A 25 7.48 1.32 -2.93
C LYS A 25 6.72 0.29 -3.76
N ILE A 26 5.40 0.19 -3.61
CA ILE A 26 4.59 -0.78 -4.36
C ILE A 26 4.58 -0.42 -5.85
N VAL A 27 4.34 0.85 -6.19
CA VAL A 27 4.33 1.31 -7.59
C VAL A 27 5.66 0.98 -8.26
N ARG A 28 6.79 1.36 -7.65
CA ARG A 28 8.12 1.06 -8.20
C ARG A 28 8.38 -0.44 -8.35
N ALA A 29 8.06 -1.23 -7.31
CA ALA A 29 8.29 -2.67 -7.34
C ALA A 29 7.51 -3.35 -8.48
N VAL A 30 6.29 -2.89 -8.74
CA VAL A 30 5.44 -3.43 -9.80
C VAL A 30 5.91 -2.95 -11.16
N ASP A 31 6.18 -1.64 -11.31
CA ASP A 31 6.66 -1.02 -12.56
C ASP A 31 8.00 -1.63 -13.03
N GLU A 32 8.88 -2.01 -12.11
CA GLU A 32 10.14 -2.70 -12.41
C GLU A 32 9.94 -4.13 -12.96
N ARG A 33 8.82 -4.79 -12.65
CA ARG A 33 8.56 -6.19 -13.02
C ARG A 33 7.50 -6.35 -14.10
N TYR A 34 6.56 -5.42 -14.17
CA TYR A 34 5.37 -5.49 -15.01
C TYR A 34 5.10 -4.13 -15.64
N ASP A 35 4.95 -4.12 -16.97
CA ASP A 35 4.52 -2.93 -17.71
C ASP A 35 3.00 -2.75 -17.57
N VAL A 36 2.59 -2.10 -16.49
CA VAL A 36 1.19 -1.78 -16.19
C VAL A 36 0.97 -0.30 -16.43
N ARG A 37 -0.15 0.06 -17.06
CA ARG A 37 -0.51 1.47 -17.21
C ARG A 37 -0.51 2.17 -15.86
N GLY A 38 0.24 3.28 -15.76
CA GLY A 38 0.40 4.03 -14.51
C GLY A 38 -0.92 4.43 -13.86
N SER A 39 -1.97 4.74 -14.64
CA SER A 39 -3.31 5.04 -14.11
C SER A 39 -3.97 3.84 -13.43
N ASP A 40 -3.87 2.65 -14.05
CA ASP A 40 -4.48 1.42 -13.53
C ASP A 40 -3.68 0.91 -12.32
N LEU A 41 -2.35 0.97 -12.41
CA LEU A 41 -1.46 0.65 -11.30
C LEU A 41 -1.73 1.55 -10.09
N SER A 42 -1.79 2.87 -10.29
CA SER A 42 -2.06 3.82 -9.21
C SER A 42 -3.38 3.52 -8.49
N ASN A 43 -4.44 3.26 -9.25
CA ASN A 43 -5.75 2.89 -8.71
C ASN A 43 -5.70 1.57 -7.93
N LEU A 44 -4.99 0.57 -8.43
CA LEU A 44 -4.82 -0.72 -7.75
C LEU A 44 -4.03 -0.55 -6.44
N VAL A 45 -2.88 0.13 -6.46
CA VAL A 45 -2.05 0.32 -5.26
C VAL A 45 -2.83 1.06 -4.18
N MET A 46 -3.51 2.16 -4.53
CA MET A 46 -4.42 2.88 -3.64
C MET A 46 -5.43 1.91 -2.99
N MET A 47 -6.07 1.09 -3.83
CA MET A 47 -7.10 0.16 -3.40
C MET A 47 -6.58 -0.94 -2.47
N TYR A 48 -5.37 -1.44 -2.67
CA TYR A 48 -4.71 -2.40 -1.78
C TYR A 48 -4.36 -1.75 -0.44
N LEU A 49 -3.76 -0.55 -0.44
CA LEU A 49 -3.41 0.14 0.80
C LEU A 49 -4.64 0.48 1.64
N THR A 50 -5.73 0.96 1.03
CA THR A 50 -6.98 1.26 1.75
C THR A 50 -7.66 0.01 2.33
N GLN A 51 -7.52 -1.16 1.68
CA GLN A 51 -8.11 -2.43 2.14
C GLN A 51 -7.14 -3.31 2.92
N LYS A 52 -6.12 -2.73 3.57
CA LYS A 52 -5.14 -3.47 4.39
C LYS A 52 -4.38 -4.55 3.62
N GLY A 53 -4.08 -4.28 2.36
CA GLY A 53 -3.27 -5.12 1.49
C GLY A 53 -3.99 -6.32 0.90
N THR A 54 -5.33 -6.34 0.85
CA THR A 54 -6.08 -7.42 0.21
C THR A 54 -7.21 -6.87 -0.66
N VAL A 55 -7.56 -7.60 -1.72
CA VAL A 55 -8.69 -7.26 -2.59
C VAL A 55 -9.52 -8.52 -2.84
N SER A 56 -10.83 -8.36 -2.93
CA SER A 56 -11.71 -9.51 -3.18
C SER A 56 -11.53 -10.06 -4.60
N ASN A 57 -11.82 -11.35 -4.78
CA ASN A 57 -11.79 -12.02 -6.10
C ASN A 57 -12.71 -11.34 -7.13
N HIS A 58 -13.81 -10.73 -6.68
CA HIS A 58 -14.69 -9.95 -7.56
C HIS A 58 -13.98 -8.73 -8.14
N ARG A 59 -13.23 -7.99 -7.31
CA ARG A 59 -12.42 -6.85 -7.77
C ARG A 59 -11.33 -7.30 -8.73
N ARG A 60 -10.62 -8.39 -8.46
CA ARG A 60 -9.61 -8.94 -9.41
C ARG A 60 -10.21 -9.24 -10.78
N LYS A 61 -11.41 -9.84 -10.83
CA LYS A 61 -12.11 -10.11 -12.09
C LYS A 61 -12.46 -8.85 -12.87
N GLN A 62 -12.86 -7.76 -12.19
CA GLN A 62 -13.15 -6.49 -12.85
C GLN A 62 -11.95 -5.90 -13.58
N TYR A 63 -10.74 -6.08 -13.03
CA TYR A 63 -9.51 -5.55 -13.60
C TYR A 63 -8.71 -6.58 -14.45
N ARG A 64 -9.17 -7.83 -14.55
CA ARG A 64 -8.48 -8.91 -15.31
C ARG A 64 -8.26 -8.59 -16.79
N HIS A 65 -9.11 -7.73 -17.38
CA HIS A 65 -8.94 -7.28 -18.77
C HIS A 65 -7.96 -6.11 -18.93
N MET A 66 -7.57 -5.47 -17.82
CA MET A 66 -6.67 -4.31 -17.80
C MET A 66 -5.28 -4.70 -17.29
N VAL A 67 -5.20 -5.65 -16.36
CA VAL A 67 -4.00 -6.03 -15.62
C VAL A 67 -3.90 -7.55 -15.55
N GLN A 68 -2.67 -8.07 -15.69
CA GLN A 68 -2.36 -9.50 -15.63
C GLN A 68 -2.63 -10.07 -14.23
N GLU A 69 -3.00 -11.35 -14.12
CA GLU A 69 -3.39 -11.96 -12.85
C GLU A 69 -2.21 -11.98 -11.85
N GLU A 70 -1.01 -12.19 -12.37
CA GLU A 70 0.27 -12.20 -11.67
C GLU A 70 0.61 -10.86 -11.00
N VAL A 71 0.13 -9.75 -11.57
CA VAL A 71 0.32 -8.41 -10.99
C VAL A 71 -0.49 -8.28 -9.70
N PHE A 72 -1.69 -8.84 -9.62
CA PHE A 72 -2.50 -8.77 -8.39
C PHE A 72 -1.85 -9.56 -7.26
N ASP A 73 -1.34 -10.75 -7.57
CA ASP A 73 -0.62 -11.58 -6.59
C ASP A 73 0.66 -10.87 -6.14
N TYR A 74 1.36 -10.23 -7.07
CA TYR A 74 2.58 -9.49 -6.75
C TYR A 74 2.32 -8.24 -5.90
N ILE A 75 1.33 -7.41 -6.27
CA ILE A 75 0.93 -6.23 -5.48
C ILE A 75 0.50 -6.67 -4.08
N GLU A 76 -0.29 -7.73 -3.96
CA GLU A 76 -0.71 -8.27 -2.68
C GLU A 76 0.49 -8.66 -1.81
N GLN A 77 1.41 -9.45 -2.38
CA GLN A 77 2.59 -9.91 -1.68
C GLN A 77 3.46 -8.75 -1.19
N VAL A 78 3.75 -7.78 -2.06
CA VAL A 78 4.56 -6.60 -1.70
C VAL A 78 3.86 -5.79 -0.61
N THR A 79 2.55 -5.58 -0.74
CA THR A 79 1.78 -4.81 0.25
C THR A 79 1.75 -5.51 1.61
N GLN A 80 1.51 -6.83 1.64
CA GLN A 80 1.51 -7.61 2.88
C GLN A 80 2.89 -7.62 3.55
N ASN A 81 3.97 -7.70 2.76
CA ASN A 81 5.32 -7.63 3.28
C ASN A 81 5.59 -6.28 3.94
N LEU A 82 5.29 -5.16 3.26
CA LEU A 82 5.48 -3.81 3.79
C LEU A 82 4.67 -3.57 5.08
N LEU A 83 3.40 -3.99 5.08
CA LEU A 83 2.54 -3.89 6.26
C LEU A 83 3.00 -4.81 7.41
N GLY A 84 3.66 -5.93 7.09
CA GLY A 84 4.28 -6.84 8.04
C GLY A 84 5.53 -6.24 8.67
N GLU A 85 6.43 -5.70 7.85
CA GLU A 85 7.65 -5.00 8.26
C GLU A 85 7.31 -3.84 9.20
N GLN A 86 6.31 -3.01 8.86
CA GLN A 86 5.87 -1.90 9.71
C GLN A 86 5.30 -2.34 11.05
N ARG A 87 4.63 -3.50 11.11
CA ARG A 87 4.17 -4.05 12.40
C ARG A 87 5.35 -4.54 13.24
N GLN A 88 6.35 -5.13 12.61
CA GLN A 88 7.54 -5.61 13.31
C GLN A 88 8.38 -4.45 13.86
N GLU A 89 8.64 -3.41 13.05
CA GLU A 89 9.39 -2.22 13.48
C GLU A 89 8.73 -1.53 14.68
N ASN A 90 7.41 -1.38 14.65
CA ASN A 90 6.63 -0.81 15.75
C ASN A 90 6.63 -1.68 17.02
N GLN A 91 6.84 -2.99 16.91
CA GLN A 91 6.94 -3.91 18.06
C GLN A 91 8.36 -3.97 18.65
N SER A 92 9.40 -3.74 17.84
CA SER A 92 10.80 -3.72 18.29
C SER A 92 11.25 -2.40 18.94
N SER A 93 10.42 -1.34 18.89
CA SER A 93 10.65 -0.07 19.60
C SER A 93 9.91 0.04 20.94
N HIS A 94 9.44 -1.07 21.51
CA HIS A 94 8.81 -1.13 22.84
C HIS A 94 9.59 -2.08 23.77
#